data_AF-A0A1U7NHX5-F1
#
_entry.id   AF-A0A1U7NHX5-F1
#
_cell.length_a   1.000
_cell.length_b   1.000
_cell.length_c   1.000
_cell.angle_alpha   90.00
_cell.angle_beta   90.00
_cell.angle_gamma   90.00
#
_symmetry.space_group_name_H-M   'P 1'
#
loop_
_entity.id
_entity.type
_entity.pdbx_description
1 polymer ?
#
loop_
_entity_poly.entity_id
_entity_poly.type
_entity_poly.pdbx_seq_one_letter_code
_entity_poly.pdbx_strand_id
1 'polypeptide(L)'
;MDREIIAGKLYRHFKGNVYLIDGIGMDADNNAQVVLYRDVRQPNRTWVRSYDEFISEVDREKYPDVKQHYRFEEIPGVDESNIGKACLGCRKILQCLEIEESGCQYSMA
;
A
#
# COMPACT_ATOMS: atom_id res chain seq x y z
N MET A 1 -18.53 -6.04 12.44
CA MET A 1 -18.66 -5.48 11.08
C MET A 1 -17.42 -5.90 10.34
N ASP A 2 -17.56 -6.82 9.41
CA ASP A 2 -16.43 -7.37 8.67
C ASP A 2 -15.96 -6.32 7.66
N ARG A 3 -14.71 -5.91 7.78
CA ARG A 3 -14.10 -4.90 6.92
C ARG A 3 -13.57 -5.61 5.68
N GLU A 4 -14.10 -5.29 4.52
CA GLU A 4 -13.68 -5.88 3.25
C GLU A 4 -12.54 -5.08 2.63
N ILE A 5 -11.51 -5.77 2.16
CA ILE A 5 -10.40 -5.16 1.43
C ILE A 5 -10.72 -5.14 -0.06
N ILE A 6 -10.56 -3.98 -0.69
CA ILE A 6 -10.92 -3.77 -2.09
C ILE A 6 -9.64 -3.63 -2.91
N ALA A 7 -9.48 -4.49 -3.91
CA ALA A 7 -8.40 -4.39 -4.89
C ALA A 7 -8.52 -3.10 -5.72
N GLY A 8 -7.39 -2.50 -6.09
CA GLY A 8 -7.32 -1.21 -6.80
C GLY A 8 -7.48 0.03 -5.92
N LYS A 9 -7.65 -0.14 -4.60
CA LYS A 9 -7.72 0.96 -3.62
C LYS A 9 -6.39 1.18 -2.90
N LEU A 10 -6.19 2.41 -2.43
CA LEU A 10 -5.01 2.79 -1.67
C LEU A 10 -5.27 2.70 -0.17
N TYR A 11 -4.30 2.16 0.54
CA TYR A 11 -4.32 2.03 1.99
C TYR A 11 -3.08 2.69 2.58
N ARG A 12 -3.27 3.47 3.64
CA ARG A 12 -2.21 4.05 4.43
C ARG A 12 -1.86 3.12 5.57
N HIS A 13 -0.60 2.74 5.63
CA HIS A 13 -0.05 2.06 6.79
C HIS A 13 0.14 3.04 7.93
N PHE A 14 -0.03 2.60 9.17
CA PHE A 14 0.09 3.46 10.36
C PHE A 14 1.47 4.13 10.52
N LYS A 15 2.52 3.58 9.87
CA LYS A 15 3.86 4.21 9.78
C LYS A 15 3.97 5.34 8.74
N GLY A 16 2.91 5.63 7.98
CA GLY A 16 2.83 6.75 7.03
C GLY A 16 3.06 6.40 5.55
N ASN A 17 3.44 5.17 5.23
CA ASN A 17 3.56 4.71 3.83
C ASN A 17 2.18 4.43 3.22
N VAL A 18 2.09 4.57 1.90
CA VAL A 18 0.85 4.33 1.14
C VAL A 18 1.07 3.19 0.17
N TYR A 19 0.15 2.25 0.19
CA TYR A 19 0.19 1.04 -0.60
C TYR A 19 -1.05 0.91 -1.47
N LEU A 20 -0.89 0.43 -2.69
CA LEU A 20 -1.98 0.01 -3.56
C LEU A 20 -2.20 -1.49 -3.36
N ILE A 21 -3.47 -1.90 -3.21
CA ILE A 21 -3.81 -3.33 -3.15
C ILE A 21 -3.99 -3.84 -4.58
N ASP A 22 -3.13 -4.77 -4.97
CA ASP A 22 -3.21 -5.42 -6.28
C ASP A 22 -4.32 -6.48 -6.30
N GLY A 23 -4.53 -7.18 -5.18
CA GLY A 23 -5.55 -8.21 -5.09
C GLY A 23 -5.53 -8.98 -3.77
N ILE A 24 -6.50 -9.87 -3.62
CA ILE A 24 -6.56 -10.86 -2.55
C ILE A 24 -6.29 -12.22 -3.19
N GLY A 25 -5.33 -12.95 -2.63
CA GLY A 25 -4.99 -14.31 -3.02
C GLY A 25 -5.39 -15.32 -1.94
N MET A 26 -5.21 -16.60 -2.27
CA MET A 26 -5.18 -17.69 -1.30
C MET A 26 -3.80 -18.32 -1.28
N ASP A 27 -3.26 -18.50 -0.09
CA ASP A 27 -2.05 -19.27 0.15
C ASP A 27 -2.33 -20.75 -0.16
N ALA A 28 -1.52 -21.35 -1.03
CA ALA A 28 -1.73 -22.70 -1.52
C ALA A 28 -1.46 -23.78 -0.46
N ASP A 29 -0.65 -23.48 0.56
CA ASP A 29 -0.24 -24.46 1.56
C ASP A 29 -1.30 -24.63 2.66
N ASN A 30 -1.96 -23.54 3.04
CA ASN A 30 -2.86 -23.50 4.19
C ASN A 30 -4.28 -22.99 3.85
N ASN A 31 -4.55 -22.62 2.59
CA ASN A 31 -5.79 -22.01 2.12
C ASN A 31 -6.22 -20.74 2.88
N ALA A 32 -5.27 -20.04 3.51
CA ALA A 32 -5.53 -18.76 4.17
C ALA A 32 -5.56 -17.62 3.15
N GLN A 33 -6.42 -16.63 3.39
CA GLN A 33 -6.46 -15.44 2.55
C GLN A 33 -5.23 -14.56 2.79
N VAL A 34 -4.67 -14.05 1.69
CA VAL A 34 -3.53 -13.14 1.71
C VAL A 34 -3.82 -11.90 0.87
N VAL A 35 -3.27 -10.76 1.26
CA VAL A 35 -3.40 -9.48 0.55
C VAL A 35 -2.08 -9.21 -0.17
N LEU A 36 -2.17 -8.98 -1.49
CA LEU A 36 -1.07 -8.56 -2.34
C LEU A 36 -1.11 -7.04 -2.48
N TYR A 37 -0.02 -6.37 -2.12
CA TYR A 37 0.03 -4.91 -2.16
C TYR A 37 1.43 -4.40 -2.51
N ARG A 38 1.48 -3.25 -3.20
CA ARG A 38 2.73 -2.61 -3.64
C ARG A 38 2.86 -1.19 -3.14
N ASP A 39 4.10 -0.73 -2.93
CA ASP A 39 4.36 0.66 -2.52
C ASP A 39 4.11 1.59 -3.70
N VAL A 40 3.30 2.62 -3.51
CA VAL A 40 2.98 3.59 -4.56
C VAL A 40 4.23 4.35 -5.05
N ARG A 41 5.24 4.53 -4.17
CA ARG A 41 6.51 5.20 -4.51
C ARG A 41 7.55 4.26 -5.09
N GLN A 42 7.41 2.94 -4.87
CA GLN A 42 8.34 1.92 -5.33
C GLN A 42 7.56 0.74 -5.92
N PRO A 43 6.95 0.90 -7.11
CA PRO A 43 6.02 -0.08 -7.68
C PRO A 43 6.68 -1.41 -8.03
N ASN A 44 8.01 -1.45 -8.11
CA ASN A 44 8.78 -2.66 -8.42
C ASN A 44 8.83 -3.68 -7.26
N ARG A 45 8.22 -3.36 -6.11
CA ARG A 45 8.17 -4.25 -4.93
C ARG A 45 6.74 -4.51 -4.51
N THR A 46 6.31 -5.76 -4.68
CA THR A 46 5.05 -6.29 -4.16
C THR A 46 5.31 -7.09 -2.89
N TRP A 47 4.44 -6.90 -1.91
CA TRP A 47 4.44 -7.61 -0.64
C TRP A 47 3.19 -8.48 -0.53
N VAL A 48 3.31 -9.54 0.25
CA VAL A 48 2.21 -10.45 0.59
C VAL A 48 2.08 -10.49 2.10
N ARG A 49 0.85 -10.42 2.61
CA ARG A 49 0.56 -10.50 4.05
C ARG A 49 -0.74 -11.25 4.28
N SER A 50 -0.89 -11.93 5.41
CA SER A 50 -2.19 -12.54 5.75
C SER A 50 -3.29 -11.49 5.83
N TYR A 51 -4.50 -11.88 5.45
CA TYR A 51 -5.67 -11.02 5.49
C TYR A 51 -5.95 -10.52 6.91
N ASP A 52 -5.90 -11.43 7.90
CA ASP A 52 -6.14 -11.10 9.31
C ASP A 52 -5.17 -10.05 9.83
N GLU A 53 -3.89 -10.17 9.49
CA GLU A 53 -2.89 -9.18 9.88
C GLU A 53 -3.10 -7.84 9.18
N PHE A 54 -3.63 -7.84 7.97
CA PHE A 54 -3.88 -6.62 7.21
C PHE A 54 -5.04 -5.81 7.81
N ILE A 55 -6.13 -6.49 8.19
CA ILE A 55 -7.30 -5.85 8.80
C ILE A 55 -7.14 -5.58 10.31
N SER A 56 -6.11 -6.15 10.94
CA SER A 56 -5.90 -6.02 12.38
C SER A 56 -5.67 -4.57 12.85
N GLU A 57 -6.07 -4.33 14.10
CA GLU A 57 -5.88 -3.06 14.78
C GLU A 57 -4.39 -2.77 15.05
N VAL A 58 -4.06 -1.50 15.19
CA VAL A 58 -2.73 -1.12 15.66
C VAL A 58 -2.59 -1.56 17.11
N ASP A 59 -1.49 -2.24 17.41
CA ASP A 59 -1.08 -2.52 18.79
C ASP A 59 -0.80 -1.21 19.53
N ARG A 60 -1.76 -0.79 20.36
CA ARG A 60 -1.71 0.47 21.12
C ARG A 60 -0.78 0.41 22.32
N GLU A 61 -0.48 -0.78 22.82
CA GLU A 61 0.52 -0.94 23.89
C GLU A 61 1.91 -0.63 23.34
N LYS A 62 2.19 -1.12 22.13
CA LYS A 62 3.45 -0.87 21.43
C LYS A 62 3.53 0.53 20.78
N TYR A 63 2.41 1.06 20.33
CA TYR A 63 2.33 2.33 19.59
C TYR A 63 1.25 3.27 20.16
N PRO A 64 1.46 3.84 21.36
CA PRO A 64 0.44 4.62 22.07
C PRO A 64 0.09 5.94 21.36
N ASP A 65 1.03 6.53 20.63
CA ASP A 65 0.86 7.85 19.99
C ASP A 65 0.20 7.76 18.60
N VAL A 66 -0.06 6.55 18.10
CA VAL A 66 -0.64 6.35 16.77
C VAL A 66 -2.14 6.64 16.82
N LYS A 67 -2.55 7.73 16.15
CA LYS A 67 -3.96 8.11 16.02
C LYS A 67 -4.77 7.17 15.12
N GLN A 68 -4.08 6.41 14.26
CA GLN A 68 -4.68 5.45 13.35
C GLN A 68 -5.22 4.24 14.12
N HIS A 69 -6.43 3.78 13.82
CA HIS A 69 -7.04 2.66 14.54
C HIS A 69 -6.55 1.31 14.01
N TYR A 70 -6.46 1.20 12.68
CA TYR A 70 -6.06 -0.04 12.00
C TYR A 70 -4.65 0.05 11.45
N ARG A 71 -3.99 -1.10 11.30
CA ARG A 71 -2.64 -1.14 10.69
C ARG A 71 -2.66 -0.56 9.28
N PHE A 72 -3.74 -0.80 8.54
CA PHE A 72 -4.01 -0.24 7.23
C PHE A 72 -5.39 0.42 7.20
N GLU A 73 -5.43 1.65 6.72
CA GLU A 73 -6.68 2.40 6.51
C GLU A 73 -6.81 2.85 5.07
N GLU A 74 -7.98 2.59 4.47
CA GLU A 74 -8.30 3.05 3.12
C GLU A 74 -8.23 4.58 3.04
N ILE A 75 -7.66 5.09 1.95
CA ILE A 75 -7.66 6.51 1.61
C ILE A 75 -8.84 6.77 0.67
N PRO A 76 -9.93 7.39 1.14
CA PRO A 76 -11.11 7.61 0.31
C PRO A 76 -10.79 8.60 -0.82
N GLY A 77 -11.40 8.38 -1.98
CA GLY A 77 -11.28 9.28 -3.14
C GLY A 77 -9.97 9.16 -3.94
N VAL A 78 -9.11 8.19 -3.60
CA VAL A 78 -7.92 7.87 -4.39
C VAL A 78 -7.99 6.42 -4.83
N ASP A 79 -7.79 6.18 -6.12
CA ASP A 79 -7.73 4.86 -6.73
C ASP A 79 -6.50 4.79 -7.66
N GLU A 80 -6.23 3.59 -8.20
CA GLU A 80 -5.13 3.36 -9.14
C GLU A 80 -5.09 4.37 -10.31
N SER A 81 -6.26 4.76 -10.82
CA SER A 81 -6.37 5.69 -11.97
C SER A 81 -6.07 7.15 -11.61
N ASN A 82 -6.11 7.50 -10.33
CA ASN A 82 -5.98 8.87 -9.83
C ASN A 82 -4.77 9.08 -8.90
N ILE A 83 -3.90 8.07 -8.74
CA ILE A 83 -2.64 8.15 -7.97
C ILE A 83 -1.84 9.40 -8.37
N GLY A 84 -1.79 9.73 -9.67
CA GLY A 84 -1.08 10.88 -10.21
C GLY A 84 -1.76 12.24 -10.05
N LYS A 85 -3.06 12.29 -9.72
CA LYS A 85 -3.86 13.53 -9.67
C LYS A 85 -4.09 14.06 -8.25
N ALA A 86 -3.75 13.29 -7.22
CA ALA A 86 -3.90 13.70 -5.81
C ALA A 86 -2.94 14.85 -5.38
N CYS A 87 -2.06 15.31 -6.26
CA CYS A 87 -1.21 16.48 -6.04
C CYS A 87 -1.38 17.55 -7.13
N LEU A 88 -2.41 18.39 -7.04
CA LEU A 88 -2.48 19.67 -7.78
C LEU A 88 -2.55 20.90 -6.87
N GLY A 89 -2.16 20.78 -5.60
CA GLY A 89 -2.08 21.93 -4.68
C GLY A 89 -1.05 21.87 -3.56
N CYS A 90 -0.42 20.71 -3.30
CA CYS A 90 0.57 20.58 -2.22
C CYS A 90 1.83 19.90 -2.75
N ARG A 91 2.97 20.56 -2.52
CA ARG A 91 4.29 20.29 -3.11
C ARG A 91 5.00 19.04 -2.57
N LYS A 92 4.26 17.98 -2.21
CA LYS A 92 4.80 16.73 -1.67
C LYS A 92 4.08 15.56 -2.32
N ILE A 93 4.86 14.59 -2.80
CA ILE A 93 4.46 13.32 -3.42
C ILE A 93 4.30 13.48 -4.93
N LEU A 94 4.95 12.57 -5.67
CA LEU A 94 5.06 12.46 -7.14
C LEU A 94 6.23 13.23 -7.76
N GLN A 95 7.40 12.60 -7.66
CA GLN A 95 8.30 12.54 -8.80
C GLN A 95 8.22 11.10 -9.34
N CYS A 96 8.32 10.97 -10.66
CA CYS A 96 8.47 9.71 -11.39
C CYS A 96 7.18 8.91 -11.65
N LEU A 97 6.27 9.51 -12.41
CA LEU A 97 5.63 8.80 -13.52
C LEU A 97 6.20 9.38 -14.83
N GLU A 98 7.52 9.35 -14.94
CA GLU A 98 8.23 9.45 -16.21
C GLU A 98 8.66 8.04 -16.56
N ILE A 99 7.82 7.35 -17.32
CA ILE A 99 8.30 6.26 -18.17
C ILE A 99 8.99 6.98 -19.33
N GLU A 100 10.23 7.41 -19.11
CA GLU A 100 11.16 7.64 -20.21
C GLU A 100 12.08 6.41 -20.30
N GLU A 101 11.93 5.68 -21.40
CA GLU A 101 12.88 4.68 -21.84
C GLU A 101 14.24 5.34 -22.10
N SER A 102 15.14 5.41 -21.13
CA SER A 102 16.59 5.46 -21.43
C SER A 102 17.47 5.20 -20.20
N GLY A 103 18.18 4.08 -20.23
CA GLY A 103 19.56 3.96 -19.74
C GLY A 103 19.83 4.21 -18.26
N CYS A 104 19.80 3.16 -17.44
CA CYS A 104 20.55 3.15 -16.19
C CYS A 104 21.35 1.84 -16.07
N GLN A 105 22.61 1.90 -16.49
CA GLN A 105 23.63 0.91 -16.17
C GLN A 105 23.93 1.00 -14.67
N TYR A 106 23.66 -0.05 -13.90
CA TYR A 106 24.20 -0.18 -12.55
C TYR A 106 25.46 -1.06 -12.60
N SER A 107 26.60 -0.42 -12.35
CA SER A 107 27.88 -1.06 -12.05
C SER A 107 27.75 -1.86 -10.76
N MET A 108 28.14 -3.13 -10.81
CA MET A 108 28.39 -3.93 -9.62
C MET A 108 29.70 -3.47 -8.97
N ALA A 109 29.67 -3.27 -7.66
CA ALA A 109 30.85 -3.26 -6.81
C ALA A 109 30.67 -4.39 -5.78
#